data_AF-A0A7S0QCC1-F1
#
_entry.id   AF-A0A7S0QCC1-F1
#
_cell.length_a   1.000
_cell.length_b   1.000
_cell.length_c   1.000
_cell.angle_alpha   90.00
_cell.angle_beta   90.00
_cell.angle_gamma   90.00
#
_symmetry.space_group_name_H-M   'P 1'
#
loop_
_entity.id
_entity.type
_entity.pdbx_description
1 polymer ?
#
loop_
_entity_poly.entity_id
_entity_poly.type
_entity_poly.pdbx_seq_one_letter_code
_entity_poly.pdbx_strand_id
1 'polypeptide(L)'
;FGADVGEAYPVYWAWLVWFELLQMEADIRTFDMHGAALLHEGPLIGLTVPGLAENRPSVLRGDAVIAQRQGDSTKYRGYAHVIQLTKVLLKFHHTFHRSFVHG
;
A
#
# COMPACT_ATOMS: atom_id res chain seq x y z
N PHE A 1 13.31 48.18 1.13
CA PHE A 1 13.41 46.75 1.50
C PHE A 1 12.01 46.23 1.77
N GLY A 2 11.23 45.99 0.72
CA GLY A 2 9.94 45.29 0.82
C GLY A 2 10.15 43.94 0.20
N ALA A 3 10.54 42.95 1.00
CA ALA A 3 10.53 41.57 0.54
C ALA A 3 9.07 41.17 0.40
N ASP A 4 8.74 40.67 -0.79
CA ASP A 4 7.43 40.17 -1.17
C ASP A 4 7.00 39.06 -0.19
N VAL A 5 6.16 39.43 0.78
CA VAL A 5 5.60 38.49 1.78
C VAL A 5 4.59 37.53 1.14
N GLY A 6 4.13 37.85 -0.08
CA GLY A 6 3.17 37.06 -0.84
C GLY A 6 3.75 35.76 -1.43
N GLU A 7 4.98 35.80 -1.96
CA GLU A 7 5.64 34.64 -2.59
C GLU A 7 6.20 33.62 -1.58
N ALA A 8 6.52 34.03 -0.36
CA ALA A 8 7.09 33.14 0.66
C ALA A 8 6.06 32.15 1.25
N TYR A 9 4.78 32.54 1.31
CA TYR A 9 3.72 31.73 1.90
C TYR A 9 3.44 30.44 1.09
N PRO A 10 3.23 30.47 -0.24
CA PRO A 10 3.07 29.26 -1.05
C PRO A 10 4.26 28.29 -0.95
N VAL A 11 5.49 28.83 -0.93
CA VAL A 11 6.71 28.02 -0.84
C VAL A 11 6.77 27.29 0.50
N TYR A 12 6.50 27.98 1.61
CA TYR A 12 6.50 27.37 2.94
C TYR A 12 5.50 26.20 3.06
N TRP A 13 4.27 26.37 2.56
CA TRP A 13 3.28 25.28 2.58
C TRP A 13 3.65 24.12 1.66
N ALA A 14 4.24 24.41 0.50
CA ALA A 14 4.75 23.36 -0.38
C ALA A 14 5.81 22.50 0.31
N TRP A 15 6.70 23.10 1.10
CA TRP A 15 7.67 22.36 1.92
C TRP A 15 6.99 21.51 2.99
N LEU A 16 6.00 22.05 3.72
CA LEU A 16 5.29 21.28 4.74
C LEU A 16 4.57 20.05 4.14
N VAL A 17 3.87 20.23 3.02
CA VAL A 17 3.22 19.12 2.30
C VAL A 17 4.26 18.10 1.83
N TRP A 18 5.41 18.56 1.32
CA TRP A 18 6.49 17.66 0.90
C TRP A 18 7.04 16.83 2.05
N PHE A 19 7.27 17.43 3.21
CA PHE A 19 7.70 16.69 4.40
C PHE A 19 6.65 15.70 4.88
N GLU A 20 5.38 16.08 4.87
CA GLU A 20 4.28 15.19 5.22
C GLU A 20 4.20 13.99 4.28
N LEU A 21 4.33 14.19 2.97
CA LEU A 21 4.39 13.11 1.99
C LEU A 21 5.56 12.16 2.24
N LEU A 22 6.74 12.70 2.55
CA LEU A 22 7.93 11.89 2.85
C LEU A 22 7.74 11.06 4.12
N GLN A 23 7.13 11.66 5.15
CA GLN A 23 6.83 10.95 6.40
C GLN A 23 5.77 9.86 6.15
N MET A 24 4.71 10.15 5.39
CA MET A 24 3.71 9.14 5.02
C MET A 24 4.34 7.97 4.25
N GLU A 25 5.30 8.24 3.36
CA GLU A 25 6.03 7.20 2.64
C GLU A 25 6.91 6.35 3.57
N ALA A 26 7.52 6.94 4.59
CA ALA A 26 8.27 6.20 5.59
C ALA A 26 7.34 5.37 6.50
N ASP A 27 6.23 5.96 6.94
CA ASP A 27 5.27 5.37 7.87
C ASP A 27 4.59 4.14 7.23
N ILE A 28 4.18 4.21 5.96
CA ILE A 28 3.52 3.08 5.30
C ILE A 28 4.45 1.86 5.17
N ARG A 29 5.75 2.07 5.00
CA ARG A 29 6.75 0.99 4.91
C ARG A 29 6.96 0.26 6.24
N THR A 30 6.57 0.84 7.36
CA THR A 30 6.60 0.13 8.66
C THR A 30 5.62 -1.05 8.72
N PHE A 31 4.64 -1.07 7.81
CA PHE A 31 3.68 -2.16 7.65
C PHE A 31 4.10 -3.18 6.58
N ASP A 32 5.32 -3.09 6.05
CA ASP A 32 5.85 -4.09 5.12
C ASP A 32 5.88 -5.46 5.80
N MET A 33 5.33 -6.47 5.12
CA MET A 33 5.22 -7.81 5.65
C MET A 33 6.17 -8.77 4.93
N HIS A 34 6.99 -9.47 5.70
CA HIS A 34 7.85 -10.54 5.19
C HIS A 34 7.28 -11.91 5.56
N GLY A 35 7.29 -12.86 4.62
CA GLY A 35 6.76 -14.21 4.84
C GLY A 35 5.23 -14.26 4.99
N ALA A 36 4.51 -13.22 4.57
CA ALA A 36 3.06 -13.19 4.61
C ALA A 36 2.45 -14.26 3.71
N ALA A 37 1.51 -15.04 4.25
CA ALA A 37 0.76 -16.00 3.47
C ALA A 37 -0.34 -15.28 2.68
N LEU A 38 -0.31 -15.48 1.36
CA LEU A 38 -1.43 -15.17 0.47
C LEU A 38 -2.30 -16.41 0.36
N LEU A 39 -3.61 -16.26 0.40
CA LEU A 39 -4.56 -17.37 0.33
C LEU A 39 -5.57 -17.12 -0.79
N HIS A 40 -5.96 -18.17 -1.52
CA HIS A 40 -7.04 -18.07 -2.49
C HIS A 40 -8.39 -17.91 -1.79
N GLU A 41 -9.15 -16.90 -2.20
CA GLU A 41 -10.49 -16.58 -1.69
C GLU A 41 -11.41 -16.35 -2.92
N GLY A 42 -11.71 -17.44 -3.63
CA GLY A 42 -12.46 -17.40 -4.89
C GLY A 42 -11.66 -16.74 -6.02
N PRO A 43 -12.17 -15.64 -6.65
CA PRO A 43 -11.44 -14.93 -7.70
C PRO A 43 -10.41 -13.90 -7.16
N LEU A 44 -10.28 -13.78 -5.85
CA LEU A 44 -9.40 -12.82 -5.17
C LEU A 44 -8.36 -13.56 -4.33
N ILE A 45 -7.35 -12.80 -3.88
CA ILE A 45 -6.28 -13.30 -3.01
C ILE A 45 -6.40 -12.59 -1.66
N GLY A 46 -6.62 -13.34 -0.60
CA GLY A 46 -6.67 -12.83 0.76
C GLY A 46 -5.28 -12.62 1.36
N LEU A 47 -5.07 -11.46 1.97
CA LEU A 47 -3.93 -11.13 2.81
C LEU A 47 -4.45 -10.76 4.21
N THR A 48 -3.97 -11.46 5.24
CA THR A 48 -4.25 -11.06 6.63
C THR A 48 -3.31 -9.92 7.01
N VAL A 49 -3.87 -8.79 7.45
CA VAL A 49 -3.09 -7.58 7.78
C VAL A 49 -3.22 -7.31 9.28
N PRO A 50 -2.13 -7.44 10.06
CA PRO A 50 -2.12 -7.10 11.48
C PRO A 50 -2.52 -5.62 11.69
N GLY A 51 -3.35 -5.34 12.69
CA GLY A 51 -3.80 -3.98 13.02
C GLY A 51 -4.87 -3.38 12.10
N LEU A 52 -5.29 -4.09 11.03
CA LEU A 52 -6.27 -3.57 10.08
C LEU A 52 -7.60 -3.16 10.74
N ALA A 53 -8.05 -3.92 11.75
CA ALA A 53 -9.26 -3.63 12.52
C ALA A 53 -9.20 -2.30 13.27
N GLU A 54 -7.98 -1.83 13.58
CA GLU A 54 -7.69 -0.56 14.25
C GLU A 54 -7.44 0.57 13.24
N ASN A 55 -7.67 0.29 11.95
CA ASN A 55 -7.38 1.16 10.82
C ASN A 55 -5.88 1.48 10.68
N ARG A 56 -5.01 0.50 11.00
CA ARG A 56 -3.54 0.60 10.96
C ARG A 56 -2.93 -0.65 10.30
N PRO A 57 -2.49 -0.60 9.03
CA PRO A 57 -2.53 0.57 8.14
C PRO A 57 -3.96 0.91 7.72
N SER A 58 -4.18 2.18 7.36
CA SER A 58 -5.43 2.62 6.73
C SER A 58 -5.45 2.13 5.30
N VAL A 59 -6.23 1.09 5.01
CA VAL A 59 -6.39 0.52 3.67
C VAL A 59 -7.78 0.79 3.14
N LEU A 60 -7.85 1.40 1.97
CA LEU A 60 -9.08 1.68 1.24
C LEU A 60 -9.17 0.83 -0.01
N ARG A 61 -10.40 0.73 -0.53
CA ARG A 61 -10.63 0.06 -1.82
C ARG A 61 -9.92 0.84 -2.92
N GLY A 62 -9.10 0.15 -3.71
CA GLY A 62 -8.29 0.75 -4.75
C GLY A 62 -6.83 0.97 -4.36
N ASP A 63 -6.47 0.83 -3.08
CA ASP A 63 -5.08 0.95 -2.66
C ASP A 63 -4.21 -0.13 -3.29
N ALA A 64 -3.00 0.27 -3.70
CA ALA A 64 -2.06 -0.63 -4.33
C ALA A 64 -1.23 -1.37 -3.28
N VAL A 65 -1.08 -2.68 -3.47
CA VAL A 65 -0.18 -3.54 -2.70
C VAL A 65 0.85 -4.13 -3.64
N ILE A 66 2.11 -4.15 -3.21
CA ILE A 66 3.20 -4.78 -3.96
C ILE A 66 3.52 -6.11 -3.28
N ALA A 67 3.33 -7.21 -3.99
CA ALA A 67 3.71 -8.55 -3.55
C ALA A 67 4.98 -9.00 -4.28
N GLN A 68 5.86 -9.66 -3.55
CA GLN A 68 7.07 -10.27 -4.10
C GLN A 68 7.21 -11.66 -3.49
N ARG A 69 7.44 -12.67 -4.35
CA ARG A 69 7.69 -14.03 -3.87
C ARG A 69 9.09 -14.08 -3.26
N GLN A 70 9.22 -14.77 -2.13
CA GLN A 70 10.53 -14.96 -1.50
C GLN A 70 11.48 -15.70 -2.47
N GLY A 71 12.68 -15.13 -2.68
CA GLY A 71 13.66 -15.68 -3.63
C GLY A 71 13.49 -15.25 -5.09
N ASP A 72 12.44 -14.49 -5.41
CA ASP A 72 12.24 -13.88 -6.73
C ASP A 72 12.41 -12.36 -6.64
N SER A 73 12.91 -11.71 -7.69
CA SER A 73 13.00 -10.26 -7.81
C SER A 73 11.75 -9.62 -8.44
N THR A 74 10.84 -10.44 -8.98
CA THR A 74 9.62 -9.99 -9.65
C THR A 74 8.63 -9.42 -8.64
N LYS A 75 8.25 -8.16 -8.86
CA LYS A 75 7.23 -7.46 -8.08
C LYS A 75 5.89 -7.48 -8.81
N TYR A 76 4.85 -7.86 -8.10
CA TYR A 76 3.48 -7.91 -8.61
C TYR A 76 2.65 -6.85 -7.91
N ARG A 77 1.99 -5.99 -8.70
CA ARG A 77 1.06 -5.01 -8.18
C ARG A 77 -0.34 -5.61 -8.14
N GLY A 78 -0.94 -5.59 -6.96
CA GLY A 78 -2.35 -5.90 -6.72
C GLY A 78 -3.07 -4.68 -6.17
N TYR A 79 -4.40 -4.72 -6.17
CA TYR A 79 -5.24 -3.65 -5.63
C TYR A 79 -6.24 -4.21 -4.63
N ALA A 80 -6.43 -3.50 -3.52
CA ALA A 80 -7.45 -3.79 -2.52
C ALA A 80 -8.84 -3.70 -3.15
N HIS A 81 -9.57 -4.81 -3.14
CA HIS A 81 -10.91 -4.90 -3.72
C HIS A 81 -11.99 -4.95 -2.66
N VAL A 82 -11.74 -5.71 -1.58
CA VAL A 82 -12.63 -5.83 -0.41
C VAL A 82 -11.79 -5.72 0.85
N ILE A 83 -12.26 -4.93 1.81
CA ILE A 83 -11.63 -4.75 3.12
C ILE A 83 -12.54 -5.41 4.14
N GLN A 84 -11.99 -6.38 4.86
CA GLN A 84 -12.63 -7.07 5.96
C GLN A 84 -11.97 -6.64 7.27
N LEU A 85 -12.48 -7.13 8.41
CA LEU A 85 -11.99 -6.73 9.73
C LEU A 85 -10.46 -6.94 9.91
N THR A 86 -9.94 -8.08 9.45
CA THR A 86 -8.51 -8.44 9.61
C THR A 86 -7.83 -8.85 8.30
N LYS A 87 -8.58 -8.84 7.18
CA LYS A 87 -8.09 -9.29 5.88
C LYS A 87 -8.40 -8.25 4.80
N VAL A 88 -7.51 -8.18 3.81
CA VAL A 88 -7.74 -7.47 2.55
C VAL A 88 -7.81 -8.50 1.44
N LEU A 89 -8.87 -8.45 0.62
CA LEU A 89 -8.96 -9.25 -0.60
C LEU A 89 -8.43 -8.43 -1.78
N LEU A 90 -7.37 -8.94 -2.38
CA LEU A 90 -6.59 -8.30 -3.41
C LEU A 90 -6.92 -8.87 -4.79
N LYS A 91 -6.87 -8.01 -5.80
CA LYS A 91 -6.91 -8.39 -7.20
C LYS A 91 -5.59 -8.04 -7.87
N PHE A 92 -4.88 -9.06 -8.33
CA PHE A 92 -3.66 -8.90 -9.12
C PHE A 92 -3.93 -9.01 -10.61
N HIS A 93 -2.91 -8.73 -11.42
CA HIS A 93 -2.94 -9.00 -12.85
C HIS A 93 -3.14 -10.51 -13.12
N HIS A 94 -3.81 -10.85 -14.22
CA HIS A 94 -4.21 -12.23 -14.52
C HIS A 94 -3.03 -13.22 -14.62
N THR A 95 -1.85 -12.74 -15.00
CA THR A 95 -0.62 -13.56 -15.04
C THR A 95 -0.19 -14.02 -13.66
N PHE A 96 -0.30 -13.17 -12.64
CA PHE A 96 0.00 -13.53 -11.26
C PHE A 96 -1.02 -14.51 -10.69
N HIS A 97 -2.31 -14.27 -10.95
CA HIS A 97 -3.36 -15.22 -10.55
C HIS A 97 -3.11 -16.61 -11.12
N ARG A 98 -2.71 -16.70 -12.39
CA ARG A 98 -2.40 -18.00 -13.01
C ARG A 98 -1.20 -18.69 -12.36
N SER A 99 -0.10 -17.97 -12.09
CA SER A 99 1.07 -18.56 -11.43
C SER A 99 0.79 -18.95 -9.98
N PHE A 100 -0.10 -18.22 -9.31
CA PHE A 100 -0.52 -18.48 -7.94
C PHE A 100 -1.50 -19.67 -7.82
N VAL A 101 -2.18 -20.08 -8.89
CA VAL A 101 -3.02 -21.31 -8.94
C VAL A 101 -2.19 -22.59 -9.07
N HIS A 102 -0.93 -22.50 -9.50
CA HIS A 102 -0.02 -23.64 -9.67
C HIS A 102 0.99 -23.83 -8.52
N GLY A 103 0.78 -23.15 -7.39
CA GLY A 103 1.64 -23.19 -6.21
C GLY A 103 1.02 -23.96 -5.06
#